data_AF-A0A968CNH3-F1
#
_entry.id   AF-A0A968CNH3-F1
#
_cell.length_a   1.000
_cell.length_b   1.000
_cell.length_c   1.000
_cell.angle_alpha   90.00
_cell.angle_beta   90.00
_cell.angle_gamma   90.00
#
_symmetry.space_group_name_H-M   'P 1'
#
loop_
_entity.id
_entity.type
_entity.pdbx_description
1 polymer ?
#
loop_
_entity_poly.entity_id
_entity_poly.type
_entity_poly.pdbx_seq_one_letter_code
_entity_poly.pdbx_strand_id
1 'polypeptide(L)' 'MRILVVDDEVELADAVARGLRREGYAVDVAHDGEGALDKASL' A
#
# COMPACT_ATOMS: atom_id res chain seq x y z
N MET A 1 10.75 7.94 3.59
CA MET A 1 9.49 8.28 2.88
C MET A 1 8.52 7.12 3.09
N ARG A 2 7.24 7.42 3.36
CA ARG A 2 6.17 6.40 3.51
C ARG A 2 5.29 6.41 2.27
N ILE A 3 4.89 5.24 1.80
CA ILE A 3 4.04 5.05 0.61
C ILE A 3 2.83 4.23 1.02
N LEU A 4 1.63 4.66 0.59
CA LEU A 4 0.41 3.87 0.68
C LEU A 4 0.05 3.38 -0.72
N VAL A 5 -0.05 2.06 -0.90
CA VAL A 5 -0.54 1.42 -2.13
C VAL A 5 -2.03 1.11 -1.94
N VAL A 6 -2.86 1.56 -2.87
CA VAL A 6 -4.31 1.33 -2.85
C VAL A 6 -4.72 0.69 -4.17
N ASP A 7 -5.18 -0.55 -4.11
CA ASP A 7 -5.59 -1.32 -5.28
C ASP A 7 -6.53 -2.45 -4.83
N ASP A 8 -7.67 -2.61 -5.49
CA ASP A 8 -8.67 -3.64 -5.18
C ASP A 8 -8.22 -5.04 -5.61
N GLU A 9 -7.27 -5.14 -6.54
CA GLU A 9 -6.61 -6.38 -6.88
C GLU A 9 -5.48 -6.70 -5.89
N VAL A 10 -5.80 -7.53 -4.90
CA VAL A 10 -4.89 -7.90 -3.78
C VAL A 10 -3.52 -8.39 -4.27
N GLU A 11 -3.49 -9.25 -5.29
CA GLU A 11 -2.22 -9.83 -5.77
C GLU A 11 -1.30 -8.77 -6.38
N LEU A 12 -1.87 -7.81 -7.12
CA LEU A 12 -1.14 -6.69 -7.71
C LEU A 12 -0.64 -5.73 -6.63
N ALA A 13 -1.52 -5.35 -5.70
CA ALA A 13 -1.20 -4.47 -4.57
C ALA A 13 0.01 -5.00 -3.79
N ASP A 14 0.00 -6.30 -3.48
CA ASP A 14 1.08 -6.96 -2.74
C ASP A 14 2.36 -7.08 -3.58
N ALA A 15 2.26 -7.31 -4.88
CA ALA A 15 3.42 -7.35 -5.77
C ALA A 15 4.15 -5.99 -5.80
N VAL A 16 3.39 -4.90 -5.93
CA VAL A 16 3.91 -3.53 -5.89
C VAL A 16 4.54 -3.24 -4.52
N ALA A 17 3.83 -3.55 -3.43
CA ALA A 17 4.32 -3.33 -2.08
C ALA A 17 5.62 -4.10 -1.79
N ARG A 18 5.73 -5.36 -2.25
CA ARG A 18 6.98 -6.14 -2.16
C ARG A 18 8.12 -5.49 -2.94
N GLY A 19 7.86 -4.91 -4.11
CA GLY A 19 8.84 -4.16 -4.89
C GLY A 19 9.36 -2.95 -4.12
N LEU A 20 8.45 -2.09 -3.67
CA LEU A 20 8.79 -0.88 -2.94
C LEU A 20 9.49 -1.14 -1.60
N ARG A 21 9.09 -2.19 -0.87
CA ARG A 21 9.78 -2.60 0.36
C ARG A 21 11.22 -3.07 0.10
N ARG A 22 11.48 -3.74 -1.03
CA ARG A 22 12.85 -4.15 -1.43
C ARG A 22 13.75 -2.95 -1.71
N GLU A 23 13.18 -1.86 -2.21
CA GLU A 23 13.89 -0.58 -2.39
C GLU A 23 14.07 0.21 -1.08
N GLY A 24 13.64 -0.33 0.06
CA GLY A 24 13.83 0.27 1.38
C GLY A 24 12.75 1.29 1.78
N TYR A 25 11.63 1.36 1.06
CA TYR A 25 10.51 2.20 1.45
C TYR A 25 9.66 1.54 2.54
N ALA A 26 9.12 2.35 3.44
CA ALA A 26 8.04 1.94 4.33
C ALA A 26 6.72 1.98 3.56
N VAL A 27 6.04 0.85 3.46
CA VAL A 27 4.87 0.68 2.58
C VAL A 27 3.70 0.08 3.34
N ASP A 28 2.58 0.80 3.33
CA ASP A 28 1.27 0.33 3.75
C ASP A 28 0.42 -0.03 2.54
N VAL A 29 -0.54 -0.94 2.70
CA VAL A 29 -1.42 -1.42 1.62
C VAL A 29 -2.88 -1.34 2.08
N ALA A 30 -3.76 -0.82 1.23
CA ALA A 30 -5.21 -0.91 1.37
C ALA A 30 -5.80 -1.56 0.11
N HIS A 31 -6.90 -2.29 0.29
CA HIS A 31 -7.60 -3.00 -0.80
C HIS A 31 -8.95 -2.37 -1.16
N ASP A 32 -9.28 -1.26 -0.53
CA ASP A 32 -10.51 -0.50 -0.73
C ASP A 32 -10.30 0.96 -0.32
N GLY A 33 -11.30 1.79 -0.63
CA GLY A 33 -11.26 3.21 -0.32
C GLY A 33 -11.36 3.53 1.17
N GLU A 34 -12.12 2.76 1.94
CA GLU A 34 -12.30 2.98 3.38
C GLU A 34 -10.99 2.71 4.12
N GLY A 35 -10.37 1.55 3.89
CA GLY A 35 -9.08 1.20 4.47
C GLY A 35 -7.95 2.12 4.00
N ALA A 36 -8.05 2.69 2.78
CA ALA A 36 -7.10 3.70 2.32
C ALA A 36 -7.23 5.01 3.09
N LEU A 37 -8.45 5.49 3.32
CA LEU A 37 -8.71 6.70 4.09
C LEU A 37 -8.24 6.56 5.55
N ASP A 38 -8.51 5.41 6.16
CA ASP A 38 -8.05 5.10 7.52
C ASP A 38 -6.53 5.14 7.62
N LYS A 39 -5.82 4.60 6.63
CA LYS A 39 -4.34 4.61 6.60
C LYS A 39 -3.74 5.96 6.24
N ALA A 40 -4.42 6.74 5.40
CA ALA A 40 -3.95 8.06 4.97
C ALA A 40 -4.15 9.15 6.03
N SER A 41 -5.03 8.91 7.00
CA SER A 41 -5.35 9.86 8.08
C SER A 41 -4.44 9.73 9.32
N LEU A 42 -3.48 8.79 9.31
CA LEU A 42 -2.46 8.56 10.34
C LEU A 42 -1.17 9.35 10.09
#